data_AF-A0A7J5EFZ8-F1
#
_entry.id   AF-A0A7J5EFZ8-F1
#
_cell.length_a   1.000
_cell.length_b   1.000
_cell.length_c   1.000
_cell.angle_alpha   90.00
_cell.angle_beta   90.00
_cell.angle_gamma   90.00
#
_symmetry.space_group_name_H-M   'P 1'
#
loop_
_entity.id
_entity.type
_entity.pdbx_description
1 polymer ?
#
loop_
_entity_poly.entity_id
_entity_poly.type
_entity_poly.pdbx_seq_one_letter_code
_entity_poly.pdbx_strand_id
1 'polypeptide(L)'
;MRAFWGRLLIVLAVFGGAHLYIWWRLVEPLPSPWREVGTAIVALFGPSLPLVMTISRRMTRDAARRVQLVGYLWFGLAVYLLLGAWGSHVAVELGAGARAELD
;
A
#
# COMPACT_ATOMS: atom_id res chain seq x y z
N MET A 1 -18.42 18.96 -11.65
CA MET A 1 -17.28 19.06 -10.70
C MET A 1 -17.46 18.22 -9.43
N ARG A 2 -18.61 18.23 -8.73
CA ARG A 2 -18.84 17.42 -7.51
C ARG A 2 -18.58 15.91 -7.66
N ALA A 3 -18.97 15.32 -8.79
CA ALA A 3 -18.75 13.89 -9.07
C ALA A 3 -17.26 13.51 -9.20
N PHE A 4 -16.41 14.42 -9.65
CA PHE A 4 -14.97 14.20 -9.76
C PHE A 4 -14.31 14.11 -8.38
N TRP A 5 -14.66 15.04 -7.49
CA TRP A 5 -14.17 15.06 -6.11
C TRP A 5 -14.60 13.83 -5.32
N GLY A 6 -15.85 13.37 -5.50
CA GLY A 6 -16.32 12.13 -4.87
C GLY A 6 -15.50 10.92 -5.28
N ARG A 7 -15.22 10.75 -6.59
CA ARG A 7 -14.38 9.65 -7.09
C ARG A 7 -12.95 9.74 -6.58
N LEU A 8 -12.37 10.93 -6.56
CA LEU A 8 -11.02 11.15 -6.04
C LEU A 8 -10.92 10.78 -4.55
N LEU A 9 -11.90 11.18 -3.74
CA LEU A 9 -11.97 10.82 -2.32
C LEU A 9 -12.06 9.31 -2.11
N ILE A 10 -12.89 8.61 -2.89
CA ILE A 10 -12.99 7.15 -2.81
C ILE A 10 -11.65 6.50 -3.14
N VAL A 11 -11.00 6.93 -4.23
CA VAL A 11 -9.69 6.39 -4.63
C VAL A 11 -8.65 6.64 -3.54
N LEU A 12 -8.58 7.85 -2.98
CA LEU A 12 -7.65 8.19 -1.90
C LEU A 12 -7.94 7.40 -0.63
N ALA A 13 -9.21 7.17 -0.29
CA ALA A 13 -9.60 6.37 0.87
C ALA A 13 -9.18 4.91 0.73
N VAL A 14 -9.45 4.29 -0.44
CA VAL A 14 -9.07 2.90 -0.71
C VAL A 14 -7.56 2.75 -0.76
N PHE A 15 -6.85 3.62 -1.50
CA PHE A 15 -5.39 3.56 -1.60
C PHE A 15 -4.70 3.87 -0.27
N GLY A 16 -5.12 4.94 0.40
CA GLY A 16 -4.58 5.33 1.70
C GLY A 16 -4.82 4.25 2.74
N GLY A 17 -6.04 3.70 2.80
CA GLY A 17 -6.40 2.61 3.70
C GLY A 17 -5.53 1.37 3.48
N ALA A 18 -5.30 0.96 2.23
CA ALA A 18 -4.43 -0.17 1.91
C ALA A 18 -2.99 0.04 2.40
N HIS A 19 -2.42 1.22 2.18
CA HIS A 19 -1.05 1.54 2.62
C HIS A 19 -0.94 1.65 4.14
N LEU A 20 -1.95 2.23 4.81
CA LEU A 20 -2.03 2.29 6.26
C LEU A 20 -2.11 0.88 6.87
N TYR A 21 -2.89 -0.02 6.27
CA TYR A 21 -2.99 -1.40 6.73
C TYR A 21 -1.66 -2.15 6.58
N ILE A 22 -0.99 -2.02 5.42
CA ILE A 22 0.35 -2.58 5.19
C ILE A 22 1.32 -2.05 6.24
N TRP A 23 1.34 -0.73 6.46
CA TRP A 23 2.23 -0.11 7.45
C TRP A 23 1.96 -0.62 8.86
N TRP A 24 0.70 -0.59 9.29
CA TRP A 24 0.31 -1.03 10.63
C TRP A 24 0.63 -2.52 10.87
N ARG A 25 0.46 -3.36 9.84
CA ARG A 25 0.64 -4.81 10.01
C ARG A 25 2.07 -5.29 9.83
N LEU A 26 2.84 -4.65 8.95
CA LEU A 26 4.16 -5.10 8.53
C LEU A 26 5.30 -4.17 8.95
N VAL A 27 5.07 -2.86 9.02
CA VAL A 27 6.11 -1.87 9.36
C VAL A 27 6.15 -1.56 10.85
N GLU A 28 5.00 -1.29 11.47
CA GLU A 28 4.88 -1.00 12.91
C GLU A 28 5.56 -2.03 13.83
N PRO A 29 5.43 -3.36 13.61
CA PRO A 29 6.07 -4.35 14.49
C PRO A 29 7.59 -4.47 14.29
N LEU A 30 8.18 -3.87 13.25
CA LEU A 30 9.63 -3.95 13.03
C LEU A 30 10.39 -3.16 14.11
N PRO A 31 11.56 -3.64 14.55
CA PRO A 31 12.45 -2.87 15.41
C PRO A 31 13.06 -1.68 14.63
N SER A 32 13.44 -0.62 15.35
CA SER A 32 14.28 0.44 14.76
C SER A 32 15.65 -0.17 14.36
N PRO A 33 16.25 0.23 13.22
CA PRO A 33 15.85 1.32 12.32
C PRO A 33 14.90 0.89 11.18
N TRP A 34 14.56 -0.39 11.08
CA TRP A 34 13.77 -0.93 9.97
C TRP A 34 12.36 -0.33 9.88
N ARG A 35 11.78 0.03 11.03
CA ARG A 35 10.51 0.75 11.08
C ARG A 35 10.58 2.12 10.39
N GLU A 36 11.66 2.86 10.59
CA GLU A 36 11.85 4.19 10.00
C GLU A 36 12.02 4.08 8.49
N VAL A 37 12.83 3.11 8.04
CA VAL A 37 13.03 2.82 6.62
C VAL A 37 11.70 2.39 5.96
N GLY A 38 10.97 1.46 6.57
CA GLY A 38 9.67 1.01 6.08
C GLY A 38 8.65 2.14 6.02
N THR A 39 8.64 3.03 7.02
CA THR A 39 7.76 4.19 7.07
C THR A 39 8.10 5.17 5.94
N ALA A 40 9.39 5.46 5.73
CA ALA A 40 9.84 6.33 4.64
C ALA A 40 9.45 5.76 3.27
N ILE A 41 9.59 4.45 3.06
CA ILE A 41 9.20 3.77 1.82
C ILE A 41 7.68 3.90 1.61
N VAL A 42 6.86 3.52 2.60
CA VAL A 42 5.40 3.60 2.46
C VAL A 42 4.92 5.05 2.28
N ALA A 43 5.53 6.02 2.97
CA ALA A 43 5.19 7.43 2.84
C ALA A 43 5.60 8.00 1.47
N LEU A 44 6.74 7.58 0.91
CA LEU A 44 7.21 8.04 -0.39
C LEU A 44 6.38 7.44 -1.54
N PHE A 45 6.07 6.15 -1.44
CA PHE A 45 5.39 5.42 -2.50
C PHE A 45 3.86 5.36 -2.36
N GLY A 46 3.31 5.63 -1.17
CA GLY A 46 1.85 5.71 -0.94
C GLY A 46 1.13 6.76 -1.81
N PRO A 47 1.63 8.00 -1.93
CA PRO A 47 1.04 9.01 -2.80
C PRO A 47 1.55 8.92 -4.25
N SER A 48 2.34 7.90 -4.61
CA SER A 48 3.04 7.85 -5.89
C SER A 48 2.09 7.89 -7.08
N LEU A 49 0.92 7.23 -7.06
CA LEU A 49 0.02 7.25 -8.22
C LEU A 49 -0.53 8.64 -8.58
N PRO A 50 -1.12 9.43 -7.66
CA PRO A 50 -1.56 10.78 -7.97
C PRO A 50 -0.38 11.74 -8.28
N LEU A 51 0.77 11.57 -7.61
CA LEU A 51 1.96 12.38 -7.92
C LEU A 51 2.51 12.07 -9.32
N VAL A 52 2.63 10.78 -9.67
CA VAL A 52 3.15 10.33 -10.97
C VAL A 52 2.22 10.78 -12.10
N MET A 53 0.90 10.72 -11.93
CA MET A 53 -0.04 11.25 -12.93
C MET A 53 0.12 12.77 -13.13
N THR A 54 0.43 13.51 -12.07
CA THR A 54 0.59 14.97 -12.16
C THR A 54 1.96 15.35 -12.74
N ILE A 55 3.03 14.70 -12.28
CA ILE A 55 4.42 14.97 -12.68
C ILE A 55 4.69 14.48 -14.10
N SER A 56 4.17 13.31 -14.49
CA SER A 56 4.38 12.74 -15.83
C SER A 56 3.87 13.65 -16.95
N ARG A 57 2.90 14.53 -16.69
CA ARG A 57 2.40 15.52 -17.66
C ARG A 57 3.44 16.58 -18.04
N ARG A 58 4.50 16.75 -17.25
CA ARG A 58 5.59 17.69 -17.49
C ARG A 58 6.88 17.01 -17.95
N MET A 59 6.89 15.68 -18.06
CA MET A 59 8.09 14.90 -18.39
C MET A 59 8.11 14.47 -19.85
N THR A 60 9.30 14.23 -20.38
CA THR A 60 9.48 13.56 -21.66
C THR A 60 8.98 12.10 -21.58
N ARG A 61 8.59 11.54 -22.72
CA ARG A 61 7.96 10.21 -22.81
C ARG A 61 8.81 9.09 -22.19
N ASP A 62 10.13 9.17 -22.36
CA ASP A 62 11.07 8.19 -21.80
C ASP A 62 11.19 8.29 -20.28
N ALA A 63 11.24 9.50 -19.72
CA ALA A 63 11.27 9.70 -18.29
C ALA A 63 9.95 9.26 -17.63
N ALA A 64 8.81 9.56 -18.26
CA ALA A 64 7.51 9.10 -17.82
C ALA A 64 7.40 7.56 -17.79
N ARG A 65 7.96 6.86 -18.79
CA ARG A 65 8.00 5.39 -18.83
C ARG A 65 8.78 4.79 -17.65
N ARG A 66 9.95 5.36 -17.30
CA ARG A 66 10.75 4.88 -16.17
C ARG A 66 10.04 5.09 -14.83
N VAL A 67 9.43 6.25 -14.65
CA VAL A 67 8.66 6.55 -13.44
C VAL A 67 7.42 5.65 -13.31
N GLN A 68 6.73 5.38 -14.42
CA GLN A 68 5.60 4.43 -14.45
C GLN A 68 6.04 3.02 -14.08
N LEU A 69 7.19 2.55 -14.58
CA LEU A 69 7.72 1.23 -14.22
C LEU A 69 7.90 1.08 -12.71
N VAL A 70 8.51 2.09 -12.07
CA VAL A 70 8.69 2.11 -10.61
C VAL A 70 7.34 2.09 -9.90
N GLY A 71 6.37 2.89 -10.37
CA GLY A 71 5.01 2.90 -9.83
C GLY A 71 4.29 1.55 -9.95
N TYR A 72 4.42 0.86 -11.09
CA TYR A 72 3.82 -0.46 -11.29
C TYR A 72 4.48 -1.54 -10.44
N LEU A 73 5.80 -1.51 -10.29
CA LEU A 73 6.52 -2.43 -9.41
C LEU A 73 6.10 -2.23 -7.95
N TRP A 74 6.02 -0.98 -7.50
CA TRP A 74 5.51 -0.67 -6.16
C TRP A 74 4.06 -1.15 -5.99
N PHE A 75 3.19 -0.87 -6.97
CA PHE A 75 1.80 -1.30 -6.91
C PHE A 75 1.67 -2.82 -6.81
N GLY A 76 2.40 -3.56 -7.64
CA GLY A 76 2.44 -5.02 -7.57
C GLY A 76 2.93 -5.52 -6.21
N LEU A 77 4.02 -4.96 -5.70
CA LEU A 77 4.54 -5.30 -4.38
C LEU A 77 3.53 -5.02 -3.27
N ALA A 78 2.90 -3.84 -3.27
CA ALA A 78 1.90 -3.45 -2.27
C ALA A 78 0.69 -4.40 -2.29
N VAL A 79 0.22 -4.84 -3.46
CA VAL A 79 -0.84 -5.83 -3.56
C VAL A 79 -0.42 -7.16 -2.95
N TYR A 80 0.79 -7.64 -3.24
CA TYR A 80 1.32 -8.87 -2.62
C TYR A 80 1.43 -8.75 -1.09
N LEU A 81 1.93 -7.62 -0.59
CA LEU A 81 2.03 -7.36 0.85
C LEU A 81 0.66 -7.28 1.51
N LEU A 82 -0.33 -6.65 0.87
CA LEU A 82 -1.70 -6.57 1.36
C LEU A 82 -2.33 -7.96 1.45
N LEU A 83 -2.23 -8.76 0.39
CA LEU A 83 -2.75 -10.14 0.36
C LEU A 83 -2.05 -11.03 1.37
N GLY A 84 -0.73 -10.92 1.52
CA GLY A 84 0.04 -11.66 2.51
C GLY A 84 -0.33 -11.27 3.94
N ALA A 85 -0.44 -9.96 4.22
CA ALA A 85 -0.86 -9.45 5.52
C ALA A 85 -2.27 -9.93 5.88
N TRP A 86 -3.22 -9.78 4.95
CA TRP A 86 -4.60 -10.23 5.14
C TRP A 86 -4.70 -11.75 5.30
N GLY A 87 -4.05 -12.52 4.42
CA GLY A 87 -4.04 -13.98 4.49
C GLY A 87 -3.42 -14.49 5.79
N SER A 88 -2.35 -13.86 6.27
CA SER A 88 -1.75 -14.21 7.57
C SER A 88 -2.70 -13.97 8.74
N HIS A 89 -3.50 -12.91 8.68
CA HIS A 89 -4.47 -12.56 9.72
C HIS A 89 -5.58 -13.63 9.79
N VAL A 90 -6.18 -13.96 8.64
CA VAL A 90 -7.20 -15.00 8.53
C VAL A 90 -6.66 -16.36 8.97
N ALA A 91 -5.43 -16.71 8.58
CA ALA A 91 -4.81 -17.98 8.97
C ALA A 91 -4.63 -18.08 10.50
N VAL A 92 -4.24 -16.98 11.15
CA VAL A 92 -4.10 -16.94 12.62
C VAL A 92 -5.46 -17.05 13.30
N GLU A 93 -6.48 -16.34 12.82
CA GLU A 93 -7.84 -16.41 13.40
C GLU A 93 -8.46 -17.80 13.27
N LEU A 94 -8.37 -18.42 12.09
CA LEU A 94 -8.86 -19.78 11.88
C LEU A 94 -8.12 -20.80 12.75
N GLY A 95 -6.79 -20.66 12.86
CA GLY A 95 -5.97 -21.51 13.71
C GLY A 95 -6.27 -21.33 15.20
N ALA A 96 -6.61 -20.12 15.65
CA ALA A 96 -7.01 -19.84 17.02
C ALA A 96 -8.39 -20.44 17.35
N GLY A 97 -9.35 -20.31 16.42
CA GLY A 97 -10.68 -20.91 16.56
C GLY A 97 -10.63 -22.44 16.69
N ALA A 98 -9.81 -23.10 15.87
CA ALA A 98 -9.65 -24.54 15.92
C ALA A 98 -9.04 -25.06 17.24
N ARG A 99 -8.22 -24.25 17.93
CA ARG A 99 -7.67 -24.62 19.25
C ARG A 99 -8.70 -24.48 20.36
N ALA A 100 -9.56 -23.47 20.28
CA ALA A 100 -10.60 -23.22 21.27
C ALA A 100 -11.71 -24.28 21.28
N GLU A 101 -11.88 -25.06 20.20
CA GLU A 101 -12.84 -26.19 20.14
C GLU A 101 -12.29 -27.49 20.76
N LEU A 102 -10.98 -27.56 21.02
CA LEU A 102 -10.30 -28.75 21.56
C LEU A 102 -10.10 -28.70 23.09
N ASP A 103 -10.29 -27.53 23.70
CA ASP A 103 -10.22 -27.28 25.15
C ASP A 103 -11.61 -27.29 25.80
#